data_AF-A0A348XM30-F1
#
_entry.id   AF-A0A348XM30-F1
#
_cell.length_a   1.000
_cell.length_b   1.000
_cell.length_c   1.000
_cell.angle_alpha   90.00
_cell.angle_beta   90.00
_cell.angle_gamma   90.00
#
_symmetry.space_group_name_H-M   'P 1'
#
loop_
_entity.id
_entity.type
_entity.pdbx_description
1 polymer ?
#
loop_
_entity_poly.entity_id
_entity_poly.type
_entity_poly.pdbx_seq_one_letter_code
_entity_poly.pdbx_strand_id
1 'polypeptide(L)'
;RFLLRVNCENVDDERLADVLAAGWTLEMDQKTQAAVSVEEVKHLHRLLPYVDLRQSRAPMVQLVRRIRTAGLPCSDRRAVKMQKLVAASALLSGRMSSDPTDLWCFRYIWDSPDQQEILQGLVDDLMSKVEEGPSEHPHARRAQPPNPEELAQELDQVETSLTTAPDAPSRQLAIDRLSILANRCEWVTDEARRGFLRNRVQTIFAKGSVSG
;
A
#
# COMPACT_ATOMS: atom_id res chain seq x y z
N ARG A 1 2.74 -18.39 -11.61
CA ARG A 1 3.43 -17.16 -11.13
C ARG A 1 2.40 -16.04 -11.05
N PHE A 2 2.12 -15.55 -9.84
CA PHE A 2 1.15 -14.49 -9.60
C PHE A 2 1.72 -13.11 -9.93
N LEU A 3 0.90 -12.20 -10.45
CA LEU A 3 1.31 -10.83 -10.78
C LEU A 3 1.21 -9.93 -9.54
N LEU A 4 0.10 -10.07 -8.83
CA LEU A 4 -0.27 -9.32 -7.63
C LEU A 4 -0.32 -10.24 -6.42
N ARG A 5 -0.11 -9.64 -5.25
CA ARG A 5 -0.29 -10.25 -3.93
C ARG A 5 -1.04 -9.29 -3.02
N VAL A 6 -1.95 -9.85 -2.24
CA VAL A 6 -2.75 -9.14 -1.24
C VAL A 6 -2.58 -9.92 0.05
N ASN A 7 -2.27 -9.22 1.14
CA ASN A 7 -2.25 -9.80 2.47
C ASN A 7 -3.68 -9.78 3.01
N CYS A 8 -4.15 -10.92 3.49
CA CYS A 8 -5.49 -11.06 4.08
C CYS A 8 -5.28 -11.53 5.52
N GLU A 9 -5.55 -10.64 6.46
CA GLU A 9 -5.49 -10.92 7.89
C GLU A 9 -6.89 -11.22 8.42
N ASN A 10 -6.97 -11.81 9.62
CA ASN A 10 -8.24 -11.99 10.29
C ASN A 10 -8.81 -10.61 10.66
N VAL A 11 -10.14 -10.54 10.76
CA VAL A 11 -10.77 -9.38 11.38
C VAL A 11 -10.39 -9.32 12.86
N ASP A 12 -10.49 -8.13 13.46
CA ASP A 12 -10.33 -7.96 14.90
C ASP A 12 -11.32 -8.84 15.69
N ASP A 13 -10.91 -9.31 16.85
CA ASP A 13 -11.68 -10.24 17.69
C ASP A 13 -13.07 -9.70 18.04
N GLU A 14 -13.20 -8.38 18.22
CA GLU A 14 -14.48 -7.70 18.49
C GLU A 14 -15.50 -7.87 17.36
N ARG A 15 -15.03 -8.10 16.13
CA ARG A 15 -15.85 -8.30 14.93
C ARG A 15 -16.05 -9.76 14.56
N LEU A 16 -15.48 -10.70 15.31
CA LEU A 16 -15.59 -12.12 15.02
C LEU A 16 -17.06 -12.59 15.01
N ALA A 17 -17.87 -12.10 15.94
CA ALA A 17 -19.30 -12.41 15.99
C ALA A 17 -20.03 -11.98 14.71
N ASP A 18 -19.73 -10.78 14.19
CA ASP A 18 -20.30 -10.28 12.94
C ASP A 18 -19.88 -11.13 11.74
N VAL A 19 -18.62 -11.54 11.69
CA VAL A 19 -18.10 -12.39 10.60
C VAL A 19 -18.75 -13.76 10.60
N LEU A 20 -18.93 -14.38 11.76
CA LEU A 20 -19.62 -15.67 11.86
C LEU A 20 -21.08 -15.56 11.45
N ALA A 21 -21.78 -14.51 11.86
CA ALA A 21 -23.17 -14.24 11.46
C ALA A 21 -23.30 -13.98 9.95
N ALA A 22 -22.41 -13.15 9.40
CA ALA A 22 -22.38 -12.85 7.97
C ALA A 22 -22.04 -14.10 7.13
N GLY A 23 -21.07 -14.89 7.57
CA GLY A 23 -20.66 -16.14 6.92
C GLY A 23 -21.81 -17.16 6.87
N TRP A 24 -22.55 -17.32 7.97
CA TRP A 24 -23.72 -18.19 7.99
C TRP A 24 -24.85 -17.69 7.06
N THR A 25 -25.08 -16.38 7.03
CA THR A 25 -26.07 -15.76 6.14
C THR A 25 -25.71 -15.99 4.66
N LEU A 26 -24.44 -15.87 4.30
CA LEU A 26 -23.94 -16.11 2.94
C LEU A 26 -24.14 -17.56 2.48
N GLU A 27 -23.92 -18.54 3.36
CA GLU A 27 -24.16 -19.96 3.05
C GLU A 27 -25.65 -20.26 2.84
N MET A 28 -26.53 -19.58 3.57
CA MET A 28 -27.98 -19.71 3.42
C MET A 28 -28.49 -19.04 2.12
N ASP A 29 -27.88 -17.93 1.71
CA ASP A 29 -28.26 -17.17 0.52
C ASP A 29 -27.61 -17.76 -0.74
N GLN A 30 -28.03 -18.96 -1.14
CA GLN A 30 -27.41 -19.77 -2.20
C GLN A 30 -27.44 -19.17 -3.62
N LYS A 31 -28.00 -17.97 -3.85
CA LYS A 31 -28.08 -17.37 -5.20
C LYS A 31 -28.00 -15.84 -5.17
N THR A 32 -26.84 -15.30 -4.83
CA THR A 32 -26.52 -13.93 -5.26
C THR A 32 -26.43 -13.93 -6.80
N GLN A 33 -27.37 -13.28 -7.50
CA GLN A 33 -27.24 -13.06 -8.93
C GLN A 33 -25.99 -12.20 -9.18
N ALA A 34 -25.09 -12.69 -10.03
CA ALA A 34 -23.91 -11.92 -10.42
C ALA A 34 -24.36 -10.64 -11.12
N ALA A 35 -23.92 -9.49 -10.60
CA ALA A 35 -24.21 -8.18 -11.20
C ALA A 35 -23.52 -7.97 -12.56
N VAL A 36 -22.54 -8.82 -12.90
CA VAL A 36 -21.79 -8.78 -14.16
C VAL A 36 -21.77 -10.19 -14.77
N SER A 37 -22.15 -10.28 -16.04
CA SER A 37 -22.13 -11.49 -16.84
C SER A 37 -20.72 -11.85 -17.33
N VAL A 38 -20.53 -13.12 -17.68
CA VAL A 38 -19.27 -13.60 -18.28
C VAL A 38 -19.01 -12.90 -19.62
N GLU A 39 -20.06 -12.61 -20.37
CA GLU A 39 -20.03 -11.93 -21.67
C GLU A 39 -19.52 -10.49 -21.53
N GLU A 40 -19.95 -9.76 -20.51
CA GLU A 40 -19.46 -8.41 -20.19
C GLU A 40 -17.98 -8.43 -19.78
N VAL A 41 -17.55 -9.39 -18.95
CA VAL A 41 -16.13 -9.55 -18.61
C VAL A 41 -15.28 -9.83 -19.85
N LYS A 42 -15.75 -10.72 -20.74
CA LYS A 42 -15.08 -10.98 -22.03
C LYS A 42 -15.05 -9.74 -22.92
N HIS A 43 -16.11 -8.93 -22.90
CA HIS A 43 -16.15 -7.67 -23.64
C HIS A 43 -15.10 -6.68 -23.12
N LEU A 44 -15.05 -6.44 -21.80
CA LEU A 44 -14.02 -5.58 -21.19
C LEU A 44 -12.61 -6.07 -21.48
N HIS A 45 -12.36 -7.38 -21.39
CA HIS A 45 -11.05 -7.94 -21.70
C HIS A 45 -10.63 -7.68 -23.17
N ARG A 46 -11.57 -7.68 -24.13
CA ARG A 46 -11.29 -7.34 -25.53
C ARG A 46 -10.96 -5.86 -25.73
N LEU A 47 -11.38 -4.98 -24.82
CA LEU A 47 -11.09 -3.54 -24.89
C LEU A 47 -9.67 -3.20 -24.40
N LEU A 48 -9.05 -4.04 -23.56
CA LEU A 48 -7.73 -3.78 -22.97
C LEU A 48 -6.64 -3.36 -23.97
N PRO A 49 -6.47 -3.99 -25.15
CA PRO A 49 -5.43 -3.61 -26.11
C PRO A 49 -5.61 -2.21 -26.72
N TYR A 50 -6.83 -1.65 -26.63
CA TYR A 50 -7.17 -0.34 -27.19
C TYR A 50 -7.01 0.81 -26.20
N VAL A 51 -6.70 0.51 -24.93
CA VAL A 51 -6.42 1.54 -23.92
C VAL A 51 -5.08 2.21 -24.22
N ASP A 52 -5.08 3.53 -24.32
CA ASP A 52 -3.87 4.31 -24.55
C ASP A 52 -3.01 4.39 -23.27
N LEU A 53 -1.79 3.86 -23.33
CA LEU A 53 -0.84 3.87 -22.22
C LEU A 53 0.20 4.99 -22.27
N ARG A 54 0.16 5.87 -23.29
CA ARG A 54 1.24 6.83 -23.56
C ARG A 54 1.57 7.72 -22.36
N GLN A 55 0.56 8.20 -21.64
CA GLN A 55 0.76 9.12 -20.50
C GLN A 55 1.42 8.42 -19.31
N SER A 56 1.12 7.14 -19.08
CA SER A 56 1.68 6.38 -17.94
C SER A 56 3.04 5.75 -18.23
N ARG A 57 3.49 5.67 -19.50
CA ARG A 57 4.74 4.97 -19.88
C ARG A 57 5.98 5.53 -19.20
N ALA A 58 6.21 6.83 -19.30
CA ALA A 58 7.39 7.45 -18.70
C ALA A 58 7.38 7.35 -17.15
N PRO A 59 6.28 7.69 -16.46
CA PRO A 59 6.14 7.44 -15.02
C PRO A 59 6.37 5.97 -14.63
N MET A 60 5.84 5.02 -15.41
CA MET A 60 6.02 3.59 -15.14
C MET A 60 7.48 3.16 -15.26
N VAL A 61 8.22 3.66 -16.27
CA VAL A 61 9.66 3.39 -16.41
C VAL A 61 10.43 3.92 -15.21
N GLN A 62 10.11 5.13 -14.75
CA GLN A 62 10.75 5.72 -13.57
C GLN A 62 10.43 4.91 -12.31
N LEU A 63 9.18 4.52 -12.10
CA LEU A 63 8.75 3.71 -10.96
C LEU A 63 9.46 2.34 -10.95
N VAL A 64 9.50 1.64 -12.08
CA VAL A 64 10.20 0.34 -12.20
C VAL A 64 11.69 0.48 -11.89
N ARG A 65 12.34 1.56 -12.35
CA ARG A 65 13.74 1.82 -12.01
C ARG A 65 13.93 2.03 -10.52
N ARG A 66 13.09 2.85 -9.89
CA ARG A 66 13.13 3.11 -8.44
C ARG A 66 12.92 1.85 -7.61
N ILE A 67 11.96 1.01 -7.99
CA ILE A 67 11.72 -0.29 -7.35
C ILE A 67 12.98 -1.15 -7.41
N ARG A 68 13.64 -1.23 -8.58
CA ARG A 68 14.89 -1.98 -8.73
C ARG A 68 16.03 -1.40 -7.91
N THR A 69 16.17 -0.07 -7.86
CA THR A 69 17.17 0.62 -7.04
C THR A 69 16.95 0.40 -5.54
N ALA A 70 15.69 0.27 -5.10
CA ALA A 70 15.35 -0.07 -3.72
C ALA A 70 15.63 -1.55 -3.36
N GLY A 71 16.24 -2.32 -4.27
CA GLY A 71 16.59 -3.72 -4.04
C GLY A 71 15.45 -4.71 -4.30
N LEU A 72 14.30 -4.25 -4.80
CA LEU A 72 13.15 -5.11 -5.09
C LEU A 72 13.22 -5.65 -6.54
N PRO A 73 13.28 -6.97 -6.75
CA PRO A 73 13.44 -7.55 -8.09
C PRO A 73 12.16 -7.43 -8.93
N CYS A 74 12.08 -6.39 -9.77
CA CYS A 74 11.02 -6.27 -10.78
C CYS A 74 11.55 -6.64 -12.18
N SER A 75 11.42 -7.91 -12.57
CA SER A 75 11.88 -8.38 -13.90
C SER A 75 11.18 -7.66 -15.07
N ASP A 76 11.83 -7.58 -16.24
CA ASP A 76 11.25 -6.97 -17.44
C ASP A 76 9.91 -7.61 -17.83
N ARG A 77 9.83 -8.94 -17.77
CA ARG A 77 8.56 -9.66 -18.00
C ARG A 77 7.45 -9.20 -17.05
N ARG A 78 7.77 -8.91 -15.79
CA ARG A 78 6.78 -8.44 -14.80
C ARG A 78 6.34 -7.02 -15.15
N ALA A 79 7.27 -6.12 -15.44
CA ALA A 79 6.98 -4.75 -15.88
C ALA A 79 6.11 -4.72 -17.15
N VAL A 80 6.39 -5.58 -18.13
CA VAL A 80 5.55 -5.73 -19.34
C VAL A 80 4.14 -6.22 -18.99
N LYS A 81 4.02 -7.20 -18.10
CA LYS A 81 2.70 -7.70 -17.67
C LYS A 81 1.89 -6.65 -16.89
N MET A 82 2.54 -5.78 -16.11
CA MET A 82 1.87 -4.72 -15.36
C MET A 82 1.14 -3.73 -16.26
N GLN A 83 1.58 -3.51 -17.51
CA GLN A 83 0.86 -2.66 -18.47
C GLN A 83 -0.59 -3.07 -18.68
N LYS A 84 -0.89 -4.39 -18.65
CA LYS A 84 -2.27 -4.88 -18.77
C LYS A 84 -3.13 -4.48 -17.58
N LEU A 85 -2.54 -4.43 -16.40
CA LEU A 85 -3.24 -4.04 -15.19
C LEU A 85 -3.47 -2.54 -15.12
N VAL A 86 -2.51 -1.74 -15.57
CA VAL A 86 -2.65 -0.28 -15.74
C VAL A 86 -3.75 0.03 -16.76
N ALA A 87 -3.80 -0.69 -17.88
CA ALA A 87 -4.89 -0.56 -18.85
C ALA A 87 -6.26 -0.94 -18.24
N ALA A 88 -6.31 -2.02 -17.46
CA ALA A 88 -7.54 -2.44 -16.78
C ALA A 88 -8.00 -1.43 -15.74
N SER A 89 -7.08 -0.83 -14.99
CA SER A 89 -7.35 0.24 -14.01
C SER A 89 -8.05 1.44 -14.67
N ALA A 90 -7.50 1.92 -15.78
CA ALA A 90 -8.12 3.00 -16.55
C ALA A 90 -9.50 2.62 -17.08
N LEU A 91 -9.62 1.42 -17.67
CA LEU A 91 -10.87 0.93 -18.26
C LEU A 91 -11.98 0.77 -17.22
N LEU A 92 -11.67 0.22 -16.03
CA LEU A 92 -12.62 0.09 -14.92
C LEU A 92 -13.06 1.44 -14.34
N SER A 93 -12.24 2.48 -14.53
CA SER A 93 -12.61 3.87 -14.26
C SER A 93 -13.34 4.55 -15.41
N GLY A 94 -13.76 3.81 -16.44
CA GLY A 94 -14.47 4.33 -17.61
C GLY A 94 -13.59 5.10 -18.61
N ARG A 95 -12.26 4.95 -18.54
CA ARG A 95 -11.30 5.69 -19.37
C ARG A 95 -10.63 4.77 -20.39
N MET A 96 -10.50 5.26 -21.63
CA MET A 96 -9.73 4.60 -22.70
C MET A 96 -8.29 5.11 -22.82
N SER A 97 -7.83 5.88 -21.83
CA SER A 97 -6.45 6.31 -21.69
C SER A 97 -6.07 6.18 -20.22
N SER A 98 -4.92 5.58 -19.94
CA SER A 98 -4.36 5.56 -18.60
C SER A 98 -3.61 6.86 -18.31
N ASP A 99 -3.48 7.17 -17.04
CA ASP A 99 -2.66 8.27 -16.52
C ASP A 99 -1.70 7.76 -15.42
N PRO A 100 -0.87 8.62 -14.81
CA PRO A 100 0.06 8.16 -13.77
C PRO A 100 -0.63 7.57 -12.53
N THR A 101 -1.89 7.95 -12.26
CA THR A 101 -2.65 7.52 -11.08
C THR A 101 -3.01 6.03 -11.15
N ASP A 102 -3.12 5.46 -12.35
CA ASP A 102 -3.32 4.02 -12.58
C ASP A 102 -2.12 3.14 -12.14
N LEU A 103 -0.97 3.75 -11.84
CA LEU A 103 0.21 3.05 -11.34
C LEU A 103 0.08 2.62 -9.86
N TRP A 104 -1.03 2.95 -9.20
CA TRP A 104 -1.35 2.50 -7.83
C TRP A 104 -1.25 0.98 -7.66
N CYS A 105 -1.53 0.24 -8.73
CA CYS A 105 -1.49 -1.21 -8.75
C CYS A 105 -0.10 -1.80 -8.45
N PHE A 106 0.98 -1.00 -8.54
CA PHE A 106 2.33 -1.42 -8.17
C PHE A 106 2.51 -1.64 -6.65
N ARG A 107 1.61 -1.15 -5.79
CA ARG A 107 1.64 -1.45 -4.34
C ARG A 107 1.58 -2.95 -4.05
N TYR A 108 0.98 -3.74 -4.95
CA TYR A 108 0.67 -5.15 -4.76
C TYR A 108 1.67 -6.10 -5.45
N ILE A 109 2.84 -5.61 -5.86
CA ILE A 109 3.86 -6.44 -6.53
C ILE A 109 4.94 -7.00 -5.58
N TRP A 110 4.75 -6.90 -4.27
CA TRP A 110 5.68 -7.45 -3.29
C TRP A 110 5.79 -8.98 -3.41
N ASP A 111 6.93 -9.53 -2.97
CA ASP A 111 7.21 -10.96 -2.86
C ASP A 111 7.39 -11.40 -1.38
N SER A 112 7.72 -10.47 -0.47
CA SER A 112 7.70 -10.65 0.98
C SER A 112 6.94 -9.51 1.68
N PRO A 113 6.38 -9.71 2.89
CA PRO A 113 5.62 -8.68 3.61
C PRO A 113 6.37 -7.35 3.78
N ASP A 114 7.65 -7.39 4.14
CA ASP A 114 8.48 -6.19 4.35
C ASP A 114 8.59 -5.29 3.10
N GLN A 115 8.36 -5.85 1.89
CA GLN A 115 8.39 -5.07 0.66
C GLN A 115 7.12 -4.23 0.44
N GLN A 116 6.03 -4.53 1.15
CA GLN A 116 4.77 -3.80 1.01
C GLN A 116 4.96 -2.32 1.32
N GLU A 117 5.60 -2.02 2.44
CA GLU A 117 5.83 -0.66 2.90
C GLU A 117 6.70 0.13 1.91
N ILE A 118 7.78 -0.49 1.41
CA ILE A 118 8.67 0.12 0.41
C ILE A 118 7.90 0.44 -0.87
N LEU A 119 7.08 -0.49 -1.37
CA LEU A 119 6.29 -0.28 -2.57
C LEU A 119 5.20 0.78 -2.38
N GLN A 120 4.56 0.81 -1.21
CA GLN A 120 3.60 1.85 -0.85
C GLN A 120 4.27 3.23 -0.89
N GLY A 121 5.37 3.42 -0.17
CA GLY A 121 6.09 4.70 -0.15
C GLY A 121 6.58 5.15 -1.53
N LEU A 122 7.05 4.24 -2.39
CA LEU A 122 7.46 4.56 -3.76
C LEU A 122 6.27 5.00 -4.64
N VAL A 123 5.11 4.35 -4.48
CA VAL A 123 3.89 4.70 -5.20
C VAL A 123 3.32 6.01 -4.66
N ASP A 124 3.34 6.24 -3.35
CA ASP A 124 2.78 7.44 -2.73
C ASP A 124 3.60 8.69 -3.12
N ASP A 125 4.94 8.59 -3.15
CA ASP A 125 5.79 9.66 -3.68
C ASP A 125 5.60 9.89 -5.19
N LEU A 126 5.17 8.87 -5.94
CA LEU A 126 4.74 9.09 -7.32
C LEU A 126 3.40 9.85 -7.35
N MET A 127 2.42 9.46 -6.54
CA MET A 127 1.09 10.08 -6.49
C MET A 127 1.12 11.52 -6.01
N SER A 128 2.02 11.88 -5.09
CA SER A 128 2.18 13.25 -4.59
C SER A 128 2.65 14.24 -5.66
N LYS A 129 3.24 13.73 -6.76
CA LYS A 129 3.73 14.53 -7.90
C LYS A 129 2.70 14.67 -9.01
N VAL A 130 1.53 14.05 -8.87
CA VAL A 130 0.44 14.11 -9.84
C VAL A 130 -0.60 15.10 -9.33
N GLU A 131 -0.90 16.12 -10.13
CA GLU A 131 -1.94 17.09 -9.81
C GLU A 131 -3.30 16.41 -9.63
N GLU A 132 -4.09 16.87 -8.65
CA GLU A 132 -5.45 16.38 -8.47
C GLU A 132 -6.31 16.79 -9.66
N GLY A 133 -7.04 15.84 -10.23
CA GLY A 133 -7.87 16.08 -11.39
C GLY A 133 -9.07 15.14 -11.46
N PRO A 134 -10.11 15.52 -12.23
CA PRO A 134 -11.34 14.74 -12.35
C PRO A 134 -11.14 13.37 -13.01
N SER A 135 -9.97 13.12 -13.61
CA SER A 135 -9.61 11.84 -14.23
C SER A 135 -8.85 10.89 -13.31
N GLU A 136 -8.59 11.27 -12.06
CA GLU A 136 -7.85 10.43 -11.12
C GLU A 136 -8.55 9.09 -10.86
N HIS A 137 -7.77 8.01 -10.81
CA HIS A 137 -8.27 6.71 -10.44
C HIS A 137 -8.75 6.69 -8.97
N PRO A 138 -9.97 6.18 -8.64
CA PRO A 138 -10.52 6.20 -7.29
C PRO A 138 -9.67 5.50 -6.20
N HIS A 139 -8.77 4.61 -6.62
CA HIS A 139 -7.83 3.90 -5.74
C HIS A 139 -6.41 4.47 -5.72
N ALA A 140 -6.12 5.51 -6.50
CA ALA A 140 -4.78 6.10 -6.58
C ALA A 140 -4.28 6.59 -5.24
N ARG A 141 -5.13 7.33 -4.53
CA ARG A 141 -4.87 7.87 -3.19
C ARG A 141 -5.48 7.06 -2.07
N ARG A 142 -6.10 5.91 -2.36
CA ARG A 142 -6.46 4.90 -1.34
C ARG A 142 -5.23 4.11 -0.85
N ALA A 143 -4.12 4.80 -0.59
CA ALA A 143 -3.29 4.39 0.53
C ALA A 143 -4.10 4.82 1.75
N GLN A 144 -4.46 3.87 2.60
CA GLN A 144 -5.05 4.24 3.88
C GLN A 144 -4.02 5.15 4.55
N PRO A 145 -4.33 6.43 4.84
CA PRO A 145 -3.37 7.28 5.54
C PRO A 145 -2.96 6.53 6.80
N PRO A 146 -1.66 6.52 7.16
CA PRO A 146 -1.20 5.69 8.26
C PRO A 146 -2.04 6.02 9.49
N ASN A 147 -2.68 4.99 10.04
CA ASN A 147 -3.63 5.15 11.11
C ASN A 147 -2.87 5.69 12.34
N PRO A 148 -3.22 6.89 12.85
CA PRO A 148 -2.46 7.52 13.93
C PRO A 148 -2.43 6.67 15.20
N GLU A 149 -3.52 5.95 15.47
CA GLU A 149 -3.66 5.05 16.61
C GLU A 149 -2.76 3.81 16.46
N GLU A 150 -2.66 3.22 15.26
CA GLU A 150 -1.74 2.11 14.98
C GLU A 150 -0.28 2.57 15.10
N LEU A 151 0.06 3.74 14.55
CA LEU A 151 1.40 4.32 14.69
C LEU A 151 1.77 4.58 16.15
N ALA A 152 0.82 5.01 16.99
CA ALA A 152 1.06 5.20 18.41
C ALA A 152 1.40 3.87 19.10
N GLN A 153 0.66 2.80 18.80
CA GLN A 153 0.91 1.46 19.33
C GLN A 153 2.27 0.90 18.87
N GLU A 154 2.62 1.08 17.59
CA GLU A 154 3.91 0.66 17.05
C GLU A 154 5.08 1.41 17.71
N LEU A 155 4.91 2.71 18.00
CA LEU A 155 5.90 3.49 18.75
C LEU A 155 6.07 2.98 20.19
N ASP A 156 5.00 2.59 20.87
CA ASP A 156 5.06 2.01 22.22
C ASP A 156 5.77 0.64 22.23
N GLN A 157 5.56 -0.18 21.19
CA GLN A 157 6.26 -1.46 21.01
C GLN A 157 7.76 -1.26 20.75
N VAL A 158 8.14 -0.26 19.94
CA VAL A 158 9.54 0.08 19.68
C VAL A 158 10.20 0.66 20.93
N GLU A 159 9.51 1.50 21.70
CA GLU A 159 10.00 2.00 23.00
C GLU A 159 10.27 0.84 23.96
N THR A 160 9.32 -0.10 24.08
CA THR A 160 9.48 -1.30 24.91
C THR A 160 10.70 -2.12 24.45
N SER A 161 10.79 -2.39 23.14
CA SER A 161 11.89 -3.15 22.55
C SER A 161 13.27 -2.49 22.77
N LEU A 162 13.34 -1.15 22.72
CA LEU A 162 14.55 -0.39 23.03
C LEU A 162 14.96 -0.55 24.50
N THR A 163 13.99 -0.53 25.43
CA THR A 163 14.26 -0.68 26.87
C THR A 163 14.60 -2.10 27.29
N THR A 164 14.05 -3.11 26.61
CA THR A 164 14.27 -4.53 26.93
C THR A 164 15.35 -5.20 26.08
N ALA A 165 15.98 -4.46 25.15
CA ALA A 165 16.99 -5.00 24.25
C ALA A 165 18.20 -5.57 25.03
N PRO A 166 18.54 -6.87 24.86
CA PRO A 166 19.59 -7.52 25.64
C PRO A 166 21.01 -7.17 25.17
N ASP A 167 21.17 -6.69 23.93
CA ASP A 167 22.46 -6.43 23.29
C ASP A 167 22.41 -5.24 22.31
N ALA A 168 23.60 -4.74 21.93
CA ALA A 168 23.74 -3.58 21.04
C ALA A 168 23.13 -3.79 19.63
N PRO A 169 23.26 -4.97 18.99
CA PRO A 169 22.56 -5.25 17.73
C PRO A 169 21.03 -5.12 17.81
N SER A 170 20.40 -5.69 18.84
CA SER A 170 18.94 -5.58 19.02
C SER A 170 18.50 -4.14 19.26
N ARG A 171 19.31 -3.36 19.97
CA ARG A 171 19.08 -1.92 20.17
C ARG A 171 19.16 -1.16 18.85
N GLN A 172 20.15 -1.44 18.01
CA GLN A 172 20.29 -0.82 16.69
C GLN A 172 19.10 -1.15 15.79
N LEU A 173 18.63 -2.40 15.78
CA LEU A 173 17.43 -2.80 15.03
C LEU A 173 16.18 -2.01 15.45
N ALA A 174 16.04 -1.75 16.75
CA ALA A 174 14.92 -0.96 17.26
C ALA A 174 15.04 0.54 16.91
N ILE A 175 16.26 1.09 16.84
CA ILE A 175 16.52 2.45 16.34
C ILE A 175 16.21 2.56 14.83
N ASP A 176 16.58 1.56 14.04
CA ASP A 176 16.29 1.53 12.61
C ASP A 176 14.77 1.48 12.37
N ARG A 177 14.04 0.65 13.14
CA ARG A 177 12.57 0.63 13.14
C ARG A 177 11.95 1.97 13.55
N LEU A 178 12.48 2.62 14.59
CA LEU A 178 12.03 3.94 15.02
C LEU A 178 12.18 4.99 13.91
N SER A 179 13.27 4.91 13.13
CA SER A 179 13.54 5.83 12.02
C SER A 179 12.53 5.66 10.87
N ILE A 180 12.06 4.43 10.65
CA ILE A 180 11.00 4.13 9.67
C ILE A 180 9.65 4.69 10.17
N LEU A 181 9.29 4.44 11.44
CA LEU A 181 8.07 4.98 12.04
C LEU A 181 8.04 6.51 12.08
N ALA A 182 9.19 7.14 12.35
CA ALA A 182 9.33 8.60 12.31
C ALA A 182 8.94 9.17 10.95
N ASN A 183 9.40 8.55 9.86
CA ASN A 183 9.02 8.95 8.52
C ASN A 183 7.52 8.71 8.28
N ARG A 184 6.94 7.58 8.72
CA ARG A 184 5.49 7.28 8.58
C ARG A 184 4.60 8.31 9.29
N CYS A 185 5.01 8.80 10.45
CA CYS A 185 4.26 9.81 11.22
C CYS A 185 4.08 11.11 10.43
N GLU A 186 5.02 11.48 9.55
CA GLU A 186 4.93 12.70 8.73
C GLU A 186 3.81 12.66 7.68
N TRP A 187 3.32 11.46 7.32
CA TRP A 187 2.27 11.26 6.32
C TRP A 187 0.86 11.18 6.94
N VAL A 188 0.74 11.34 8.27
CA VAL A 188 -0.57 11.46 8.94
C VAL A 188 -1.23 12.77 8.51
N THR A 189 -2.46 12.69 8.00
CA THR A 189 -3.20 13.84 7.45
C THR A 189 -3.64 14.83 8.53
N ASP A 190 -4.04 14.34 9.70
CA ASP A 190 -4.41 15.16 10.86
C ASP A 190 -3.17 15.82 11.49
N GLU A 191 -3.11 17.15 11.43
CA GLU A 191 -1.98 17.95 11.92
C GLU A 191 -1.76 17.84 13.44
N ALA A 192 -2.83 17.75 14.23
CA ALA A 192 -2.74 17.62 15.68
C ALA A 192 -2.19 16.24 16.07
N ARG A 193 -2.70 15.18 15.42
CA ARG A 193 -2.22 13.80 15.65
C ARG A 193 -0.79 13.60 15.16
N ARG A 194 -0.44 14.16 14.00
CA ARG A 194 0.94 14.18 13.48
C ARG A 194 1.89 14.86 14.46
N GLY A 195 1.50 16.02 15.01
CA GLY A 195 2.30 16.74 16.01
C GLY A 195 2.54 15.91 17.28
N PHE A 196 1.52 15.21 17.77
CA PHE A 196 1.64 14.30 18.91
C PHE A 196 2.64 13.16 18.64
N LEU A 197 2.49 12.47 17.51
CA LEU A 197 3.37 11.36 17.13
C LEU A 197 4.82 11.81 16.94
N ARG A 198 5.04 12.98 16.34
CA ARG A 198 6.37 13.59 16.18
C ARG A 198 7.05 13.83 17.53
N ASN A 199 6.33 14.38 18.51
CA ASN A 199 6.84 14.59 19.86
C ASN A 199 7.17 13.25 20.56
N ARG A 200 6.34 12.22 20.32
CA ARG A 200 6.57 10.88 20.85
C ARG A 200 7.85 10.25 20.28
N VAL A 201 8.05 10.32 18.96
CA VAL A 201 9.27 9.88 18.27
C VAL A 201 10.51 10.56 18.86
N GLN A 202 10.50 11.88 19.02
CA GLN A 202 11.62 12.63 19.61
C GLN A 202 11.93 12.17 21.04
N THR A 203 10.91 11.91 21.84
CA THR A 203 11.06 11.42 23.22
C THR A 203 11.73 10.05 23.25
N ILE A 204 11.34 9.13 22.36
CA ILE A 204 11.90 7.78 22.29
C ILE A 204 13.36 7.84 21.81
N PHE A 205 13.67 8.65 20.79
CA PHE A 205 15.05 8.88 20.36
C PHE A 205 15.94 9.41 21.49
N ALA A 206 15.46 10.40 22.25
CA ALA A 206 16.20 10.97 23.38
C ALA A 206 16.51 9.91 24.46
N LYS A 207 15.57 9.01 24.76
CA LYS A 207 15.79 7.90 25.71
C LYS A 207 16.80 6.87 25.18
N GLY A 208 16.77 6.59 23.89
CA GLY A 208 17.68 5.66 23.23
C GLY A 208 19.15 6.14 23.21
N SER A 209 19.38 7.46 23.15
CA SER A 209 20.72 8.05 23.14
C SER A 209 21.37 8.20 24.52
N VAL A 210 20.59 8.17 25.61
CA VAL A 210 21.09 8.37 26.99
C VAL A 210 21.53 7.06 27.67
N SER A 211 21.17 5.90 27.10
CA SER A 211 21.50 4.57 27.66
C SER A 211 22.73 3.89 27.01
N GLY A 212 23.63 4.69 26.43
CA GLY A 212 24.88 4.26 25.78
C GLY A 212 26.11 4.66 26.58
#